data_AF-A0A496A7L7-F1
#
_entry.id   AF-A0A496A7L7-F1
#
_cell.length_a   1.000
_cell.length_b   1.000
_cell.length_c   1.000
_cell.angle_alpha   90.00
_cell.angle_beta   90.00
_cell.angle_gamma   90.00
#
_symmetry.space_group_name_H-M   'P 1'
#
loop_
_entity.id
_entity.type
_entity.pdbx_description
1 polymer ?
#
loop_
_entity_poly.entity_id
_entity_poly.type
_entity_poly.pdbx_seq_one_letter_code
_entity_poly.pdbx_strand_id
1 'polypeptide(L)'
;MRAKFNVARVCKSFLLGLMCLCHGCVIGQQWSQNYTLSPDVTASDPAFIDNDLETIGQSQRKKSSGSAITDLEIPSEAIIHLPEKKSIYRIEIHSTNLEEFEVQAFNSRGEWEKIYDRRTNKDRVIDIRLSKAVTTSGIKVVVRRTTEDAALRRENIRLDRENAETSDGRRRRGRYVYHLKGPTTALAKIAEIKLYGYAN
;
A
#
# COMPACT_ATOMS: atom_id res chain seq x y z
N MET A 1 -36.97 -63.89 -41.43
CA MET A 1 -35.81 -63.61 -40.55
C MET A 1 -36.01 -62.23 -39.90
N ARG A 2 -36.23 -62.16 -38.59
CA ARG A 2 -36.39 -60.90 -37.83
C ARG A 2 -35.18 -60.71 -36.93
N ALA A 3 -34.34 -59.72 -37.23
CA ALA A 3 -33.23 -59.33 -36.39
C ALA A 3 -33.76 -58.62 -35.13
N LYS A 4 -33.51 -59.21 -33.96
CA LYS A 4 -33.81 -58.59 -32.66
C LYS A 4 -32.70 -57.59 -32.33
N PHE A 5 -32.96 -56.30 -32.53
CA PHE A 5 -32.08 -55.24 -32.05
C PHE A 5 -32.13 -55.19 -30.52
N ASN A 6 -30.99 -55.50 -29.89
CA ASN A 6 -30.85 -55.54 -28.45
C ASN A 6 -30.60 -54.11 -27.92
N VAL A 7 -31.70 -53.40 -27.64
CA VAL A 7 -31.72 -52.00 -27.14
C VAL A 7 -30.94 -51.82 -25.82
N ALA A 8 -30.76 -52.89 -25.05
CA ALA A 8 -30.09 -52.85 -23.75
C ALA A 8 -28.57 -52.61 -23.79
N ARG A 9 -27.90 -52.80 -24.94
CA ARG A 9 -26.43 -52.57 -25.05
C ARG A 9 -26.05 -51.14 -25.42
N VAL A 10 -26.91 -50.41 -26.12
CA VAL A 10 -26.62 -49.03 -26.57
C VAL A 10 -26.70 -48.04 -25.40
N CYS A 11 -27.52 -48.34 -24.39
CA CYS A 11 -27.75 -47.45 -23.26
C CYS A 11 -26.57 -47.41 -22.25
N LYS A 12 -25.79 -48.50 -22.13
CA LYS A 12 -24.65 -48.54 -21.19
C LYS A 12 -23.41 -47.80 -21.71
N SER A 13 -23.23 -47.70 -23.02
CA SER A 13 -22.08 -46.98 -23.61
C SER A 13 -22.27 -45.47 -23.62
N PHE A 14 -23.51 -44.98 -23.56
CA PHE A 14 -23.80 -43.54 -23.53
C PHE A 14 -23.63 -42.93 -22.13
N LEU A 15 -23.83 -43.73 -21.07
CA LEU A 15 -23.64 -43.32 -19.68
C LEU A 15 -22.18 -43.18 -19.26
N LEU A 16 -21.24 -43.86 -19.95
CA LEU A 16 -19.81 -43.74 -19.67
C LEU A 16 -19.16 -42.51 -20.36
N GLY A 17 -19.76 -42.00 -21.44
CA GLY A 17 -19.25 -40.83 -22.17
C GLY A 17 -19.60 -39.48 -21.55
N LEU A 18 -20.64 -39.41 -20.71
CA LEU A 18 -21.15 -38.16 -20.14
C LEU A 18 -20.48 -37.76 -18.82
N MET A 19 -19.78 -38.68 -18.15
CA MET A 19 -19.07 -38.42 -16.88
C MET A 19 -17.70 -37.74 -17.06
N CYS A 20 -17.12 -37.73 -18.27
CA CYS A 20 -15.82 -37.11 -18.54
C CYS A 20 -15.87 -35.62 -18.89
N LEU A 21 -17.06 -35.02 -19.05
CA LEU A 21 -17.21 -33.61 -19.46
C LEU A 21 -17.48 -32.64 -18.30
N CYS A 22 -17.65 -33.14 -17.07
CA CYS A 22 -17.99 -32.32 -15.90
C CYS A 22 -16.78 -31.91 -15.04
N HIS A 23 -15.59 -32.44 -15.34
CA HIS A 23 -14.35 -31.94 -14.74
C HIS A 23 -13.89 -30.72 -15.53
N GLY A 24 -14.73 -29.67 -15.53
CA GLY A 24 -14.25 -28.32 -15.73
C GLY A 24 -13.22 -28.09 -14.63
N CYS A 25 -11.96 -28.35 -14.97
CA CYS A 25 -10.82 -28.07 -14.12
C CYS A 25 -10.81 -26.54 -14.00
N VAL A 26 -11.50 -26.02 -13.00
CA VAL A 26 -11.25 -24.67 -12.50
C VAL A 26 -9.87 -24.78 -11.91
N ILE A 27 -8.85 -24.61 -12.77
CA ILE A 27 -7.49 -24.33 -12.34
C ILE A 27 -7.59 -22.98 -11.67
N GLY A 28 -7.95 -22.99 -10.38
CA GLY A 28 -7.96 -21.80 -9.55
C GLY A 28 -6.55 -21.22 -9.62
N GLN A 29 -6.45 -19.97 -10.04
CA GLN A 29 -5.18 -19.29 -10.12
C GLN A 29 -4.55 -19.28 -8.73
N GLN A 30 -3.52 -20.09 -8.54
CA GLN A 30 -2.83 -20.20 -7.26
C GLN A 30 -1.91 -19.00 -7.11
N TRP A 31 -1.99 -18.34 -5.95
CA TRP A 31 -1.12 -17.22 -5.61
C TRP A 31 0.23 -17.71 -5.12
N SER A 32 1.27 -16.89 -5.30
CA SER A 32 2.55 -17.14 -4.65
C SER A 32 2.43 -17.10 -3.13
N GLN A 33 3.45 -17.60 -2.43
CA GLN A 33 3.64 -17.24 -1.03
C GLN A 33 3.90 -15.72 -0.90
N ASN A 34 3.67 -15.18 0.31
CA ASN A 34 3.95 -13.77 0.61
C ASN A 34 5.44 -13.49 0.42
N TYR A 35 5.78 -12.71 -0.60
CA TYR A 35 7.17 -12.41 -0.93
C TYR A 35 7.88 -11.59 0.14
N THR A 36 7.16 -10.88 1.02
CA THR A 36 7.80 -10.10 2.10
C THR A 36 8.46 -10.96 3.16
N LEU A 37 8.09 -12.24 3.24
CA LEU A 37 8.70 -13.22 4.17
C LEU A 37 9.88 -13.97 3.54
N SER A 38 10.29 -13.60 2.33
CA SER A 38 11.46 -14.20 1.70
C SER A 38 12.73 -13.78 2.46
N PRO A 39 13.78 -14.62 2.48
CA PRO A 39 15.08 -14.23 3.01
C PRO A 39 15.58 -12.93 2.37
N ASP A 40 16.31 -12.12 3.14
CA ASP A 40 16.96 -10.89 2.68
C ASP A 40 16.03 -9.77 2.18
N VAL A 41 14.72 -9.88 2.41
CA VAL A 41 13.79 -8.76 2.23
C VAL A 41 14.04 -7.74 3.33
N THR A 42 14.06 -6.46 2.96
CA THR A 42 14.23 -5.35 3.91
C THR A 42 13.09 -4.36 3.77
N ALA A 43 12.78 -3.68 4.87
CA ALA A 43 11.79 -2.63 4.92
C ALA A 43 12.33 -1.40 5.65
N SER A 44 11.77 -0.22 5.35
CA SER A 44 12.11 1.01 6.07
C SER A 44 11.78 0.93 7.56
N ASP A 45 10.74 0.17 7.90
CA ASP A 45 10.43 -0.26 9.26
C ASP A 45 10.26 -1.80 9.24
N PRO A 46 11.03 -2.57 10.02
CA PRO A 46 10.94 -4.03 10.05
C PRO A 46 9.54 -4.56 10.38
N ALA A 47 8.74 -3.81 11.14
CA ALA A 47 7.38 -4.21 11.50
C ALA A 47 6.49 -4.40 10.26
N PHE A 48 6.80 -3.77 9.11
CA PHE A 48 5.99 -3.94 7.90
C PHE A 48 6.00 -5.34 7.29
N ILE A 49 6.95 -6.19 7.70
CA ILE A 49 7.24 -7.48 7.06
C ILE A 49 7.50 -8.60 8.09
N ASP A 50 7.13 -8.40 9.35
CA ASP A 50 7.42 -9.34 10.43
C ASP A 50 6.35 -10.44 10.59
N ASN A 51 5.25 -10.35 9.82
CA ASN A 51 4.09 -11.24 9.85
C ASN A 51 3.34 -11.24 11.21
N ASP A 52 3.52 -10.20 12.02
CA ASP A 52 2.75 -9.95 13.23
C ASP A 52 1.78 -8.78 12.98
N LEU A 53 0.48 -9.00 13.22
CA LEU A 53 -0.52 -7.95 13.02
C LEU A 53 -0.65 -7.01 14.23
N GLU A 54 -0.04 -7.37 15.36
CA GLU A 54 -0.04 -6.59 16.60
C GLU A 54 1.12 -5.58 16.64
N THR A 55 2.17 -5.81 15.85
CA THR A 55 3.24 -4.82 15.64
C THR A 55 2.75 -3.72 14.71
N ILE A 56 3.08 -2.47 15.03
CA ILE A 56 2.68 -1.31 14.24
C ILE A 56 3.94 -0.53 13.87
N GLY A 57 4.34 -0.64 12.61
CA GLY A 57 5.40 0.17 12.04
C GLY A 57 4.94 1.58 11.69
N GLN A 58 5.90 2.48 11.50
CA GLN A 58 5.65 3.86 11.12
C GLN A 58 6.35 4.23 9.82
N SER A 59 5.60 4.83 8.88
CA SER A 59 6.19 5.42 7.68
C SER A 59 7.18 6.53 8.05
N GLN A 60 8.17 6.78 7.20
CA GLN A 60 9.22 7.77 7.44
C GLN A 60 9.01 9.00 6.57
N ARG A 61 9.25 10.19 7.13
CA ARG A 61 9.18 11.44 6.35
C ARG A 61 10.49 11.65 5.59
N LYS A 62 10.40 12.11 4.34
CA LYS A 62 11.58 12.56 3.59
C LYS A 62 12.23 13.75 4.30
N LYS A 63 13.56 13.87 4.24
CA LYS A 63 14.28 15.02 4.81
C LYS A 63 13.71 16.33 4.24
N SER A 64 13.46 17.28 5.14
CA SER A 64 12.89 18.59 4.79
C SER A 64 13.78 19.33 3.79
N SER A 65 13.14 20.08 2.92
CA SER A 65 13.78 20.90 1.88
C SER A 65 14.33 22.22 2.42
N GLY A 66 14.04 22.56 3.68
CA GLY A 66 14.38 23.82 4.32
C GLY A 66 13.42 24.97 3.98
N SER A 67 12.38 24.73 3.18
CA SER A 67 11.36 25.72 2.83
C SER A 67 10.08 25.49 3.64
N ALA A 68 9.66 26.52 4.38
CA ALA A 68 8.54 26.44 5.32
C ALA A 68 7.20 26.08 4.68
N ILE A 69 6.99 26.32 3.38
CA ILE A 69 5.72 25.99 2.69
C ILE A 69 5.74 24.54 2.20
N THR A 70 6.84 24.12 1.59
CA THR A 70 7.03 22.75 1.08
C THR A 70 7.20 21.73 2.20
N ASP A 71 7.66 22.17 3.37
CA ASP A 71 7.90 21.30 4.51
C ASP A 71 6.64 20.96 5.33
N LEU A 72 5.52 21.66 5.09
CA LEU A 72 4.24 21.40 5.77
C LEU A 72 3.56 20.12 5.27
N GLU A 73 3.61 19.89 3.95
CA GLU A 73 2.91 18.78 3.29
C GLU A 73 3.88 17.68 2.80
N ILE A 74 5.02 17.50 3.46
CA ILE A 74 5.94 16.42 3.08
C ILE A 74 5.25 15.07 3.32
N PRO A 75 5.04 14.26 2.28
CA PRO A 75 4.47 12.94 2.43
C PRO A 75 5.43 12.04 3.21
N SER A 76 4.88 11.08 3.95
CA SER A 76 5.67 9.99 4.51
C SER A 76 5.68 8.80 3.56
N GLU A 77 6.72 7.98 3.66
CA GLU A 77 6.98 6.85 2.76
C GLU A 77 7.22 5.59 3.59
N ALA A 78 6.66 4.47 3.15
CA ALA A 78 7.00 3.13 3.62
C ALA A 78 7.60 2.36 2.44
N ILE A 79 8.78 1.77 2.62
CA ILE A 79 9.54 1.16 1.52
C ILE A 79 9.86 -0.28 1.86
N ILE A 80 9.68 -1.17 0.89
CA ILE A 80 10.09 -2.58 0.93
C ILE A 80 11.02 -2.84 -0.25
N HIS A 81 12.16 -3.46 0.03
CA HIS A 81 13.12 -3.92 -0.96
C HIS A 81 13.13 -5.44 -0.98
N LEU A 82 12.94 -5.99 -2.18
CA LEU A 82 13.07 -7.42 -2.45
C LEU A 82 14.51 -7.70 -2.89
N PRO A 83 15.09 -8.84 -2.49
CA PRO A 83 16.45 -9.22 -2.88
C PRO A 83 16.57 -9.44 -4.41
N GLU A 84 15.48 -9.83 -5.05
CA GLU A 84 15.40 -10.07 -6.48
C GLU A 84 14.13 -9.46 -7.05
N LYS A 85 14.11 -9.26 -8.37
CA LYS A 85 12.91 -8.84 -9.07
C LYS A 85 11.85 -9.93 -8.99
N LYS A 86 10.67 -9.60 -8.44
CA LYS A 86 9.50 -10.49 -8.41
C LYS A 86 8.35 -9.85 -9.20
N SER A 87 7.51 -10.70 -9.78
CA SER A 87 6.29 -10.28 -10.48
C SER A 87 5.16 -10.14 -9.47
N ILE A 88 4.78 -8.91 -9.14
CA ILE A 88 3.78 -8.61 -8.11
C ILE A 88 2.45 -8.32 -8.80
N TYR A 89 1.39 -8.96 -8.33
CA TYR A 89 0.02 -8.73 -8.82
C TYR A 89 -0.92 -8.25 -7.71
N ARG A 90 -0.71 -8.70 -6.48
CA ARG A 90 -1.56 -8.38 -5.34
C ARG A 90 -0.71 -7.82 -4.20
N ILE A 91 -1.22 -6.76 -3.58
CA ILE A 91 -0.60 -6.10 -2.44
C ILE A 91 -1.68 -5.98 -1.36
N GLU A 92 -1.42 -6.50 -0.17
CA GLU A 92 -2.28 -6.30 1.00
C GLU A 92 -1.58 -5.35 1.96
N ILE A 93 -2.26 -4.30 2.39
CA ILE A 93 -1.74 -3.35 3.38
C ILE A 93 -2.68 -3.36 4.59
N HIS A 94 -2.13 -3.70 5.74
CA HIS A 94 -2.80 -3.60 7.03
C HIS A 94 -2.42 -2.28 7.69
N SER A 95 -3.37 -1.36 7.84
CA SER A 95 -3.10 -0.04 8.41
C SER A 95 -4.25 0.43 9.29
N THR A 96 -3.94 1.27 10.28
CA THR A 96 -4.93 1.82 11.21
C THR A 96 -5.38 3.24 10.87
N ASN A 97 -4.57 4.02 10.14
CA ASN A 97 -4.82 5.44 9.89
C ASN A 97 -4.62 5.89 8.42
N LEU A 98 -4.38 4.98 7.47
CA LEU A 98 -4.09 5.32 6.08
C LEU A 98 -5.36 5.68 5.28
N GLU A 99 -5.45 6.92 4.78
CA GLU A 99 -6.62 7.43 4.02
C GLU A 99 -6.33 7.66 2.53
N GLU A 100 -5.32 8.47 2.22
CA GLU A 100 -4.91 8.79 0.84
C GLU A 100 -3.47 8.38 0.63
N PHE A 101 -3.22 7.56 -0.38
CA PHE A 101 -1.89 7.05 -0.66
C PHE A 101 -1.75 6.57 -2.11
N GLU A 102 -0.52 6.48 -2.56
CA GLU A 102 -0.16 5.84 -3.82
C GLU A 102 0.86 4.74 -3.58
N VAL A 103 0.84 3.73 -4.44
CA VAL A 103 1.87 2.68 -4.45
C VAL A 103 2.72 2.88 -5.70
N GLN A 104 4.03 2.84 -5.49
CA GLN A 104 5.04 2.95 -6.52
C GLN A 104 5.89 1.67 -6.55
N ALA A 105 6.29 1.25 -7.75
CA ALA A 105 7.23 0.15 -7.96
C ALA A 105 8.58 0.70 -8.40
N PHE A 106 9.66 0.05 -7.97
CA PHE A 106 11.00 0.36 -8.43
C PHE A 106 11.23 -0.23 -9.83
N ASN A 107 11.43 0.62 -10.82
CA ASN A 107 11.55 0.22 -12.22
C ASN A 107 13.01 -0.11 -12.61
N SER A 108 13.21 -0.58 -13.84
CA SER A 108 14.55 -0.94 -14.35
C SER A 108 15.49 0.25 -14.57
N ARG A 109 14.96 1.49 -14.57
CA ARG A 109 15.74 2.73 -14.70
C ARG A 109 16.24 3.26 -13.36
N GLY A 110 15.90 2.57 -12.27
CA GLY A 110 16.24 3.01 -10.91
C GLY A 110 15.31 4.10 -10.38
N GLU A 111 14.11 4.23 -10.97
CA GLU A 111 13.13 5.24 -10.60
C GLU A 111 11.90 4.60 -9.96
N TRP A 112 11.20 5.36 -9.12
CA TRP A 112 9.92 4.95 -8.55
C TRP A 112 8.78 5.37 -9.48
N GLU A 113 8.03 4.39 -9.97
CA GLU A 113 6.91 4.60 -10.90
C GLU A 113 5.60 4.24 -10.21
N LYS A 114 4.59 5.13 -10.31
CA LYS A 114 3.27 4.91 -9.73
C LYS A 114 2.55 3.75 -10.42
N ILE A 115 2.17 2.74 -9.64
CA ILE A 115 1.40 1.58 -10.09
C ILE A 115 -0.05 1.59 -9.59
N TYR A 116 -0.32 2.35 -8.53
CA TYR A 116 -1.62 2.42 -7.91
C TYR A 116 -1.82 3.75 -7.16
N ASP A 117 -3.06 4.22 -7.06
CA ASP A 117 -3.45 5.45 -6.37
C ASP A 117 -4.80 5.24 -5.69
N ARG A 118 -4.91 5.65 -4.42
CA ARG A 118 -6.14 5.59 -3.63
C ARG A 118 -6.38 6.94 -2.98
N ARG A 119 -7.48 7.59 -3.39
CA ARG A 119 -7.87 8.94 -2.94
C ARG A 119 -8.57 8.98 -1.59
N THR A 120 -9.17 7.87 -1.19
CA THR A 120 -9.88 7.73 0.08
C THR A 120 -9.91 6.28 0.47
N ASN A 121 -9.74 6.02 1.76
CA ASN A 121 -9.79 4.70 2.35
C ASN A 121 -10.34 4.81 3.77
N LYS A 122 -11.20 3.85 4.15
CA LYS A 122 -11.70 3.68 5.52
C LYS A 122 -11.42 2.27 6.05
N ASP A 123 -10.94 1.38 5.19
CA ASP A 123 -10.72 -0.01 5.51
C ASP A 123 -9.36 -0.17 6.19
N ARG A 124 -9.30 -1.03 7.21
CA ARG A 124 -8.04 -1.37 7.87
C ARG A 124 -7.19 -2.34 7.07
N VAL A 125 -7.82 -3.10 6.19
CA VAL A 125 -7.17 -4.07 5.31
C VAL A 125 -7.44 -3.65 3.89
N ILE A 126 -6.39 -3.26 3.18
CA ILE A 126 -6.47 -2.74 1.82
C ILE A 126 -5.93 -3.80 0.88
N ASP A 127 -6.83 -4.55 0.24
CA ASP A 127 -6.48 -5.54 -0.79
C ASP A 127 -6.42 -4.85 -2.16
N ILE A 128 -5.22 -4.72 -2.71
CA ILE A 128 -4.95 -4.09 -4.00
C ILE A 128 -4.65 -5.19 -5.01
N ARG A 129 -5.47 -5.28 -6.06
CA ARG A 129 -5.21 -6.11 -7.24
C ARG A 129 -4.83 -5.21 -8.40
N LEU A 130 -3.61 -5.37 -8.89
CA LEU A 130 -3.09 -4.60 -10.00
C LEU A 130 -3.76 -5.05 -11.31
N SER A 131 -3.93 -4.12 -12.25
CA SER A 131 -4.50 -4.45 -13.57
C SER A 131 -3.57 -5.36 -14.39
N LYS A 132 -2.26 -5.24 -14.18
CA LYS A 132 -1.21 -6.07 -14.75
C LYS A 132 -0.18 -6.40 -13.68
N ALA A 133 0.42 -7.58 -13.75
CA ALA A 133 1.53 -7.90 -12.87
C ALA A 133 2.73 -6.99 -13.18
N VAL A 134 3.40 -6.51 -12.12
CA VAL A 134 4.53 -5.58 -12.20
C VAL A 134 5.77 -6.27 -11.69
N THR A 135 6.76 -6.41 -12.56
CA THR A 135 8.08 -6.95 -12.18
C THR A 135 8.92 -5.86 -11.53
N THR A 136 9.22 -6.01 -10.24
CA THR A 136 9.97 -5.00 -9.48
C THR A 136 10.81 -5.63 -8.37
N SER A 137 11.84 -4.93 -7.94
CA SER A 137 12.64 -5.25 -6.75
C SER A 137 12.31 -4.37 -5.55
N GLY A 138 11.28 -3.52 -5.63
CA GLY A 138 10.89 -2.70 -4.50
C GLY A 138 9.49 -2.10 -4.64
N ILE A 139 8.79 -2.00 -3.51
CA ILE A 139 7.49 -1.38 -3.40
C ILE A 139 7.60 -0.22 -2.42
N LYS A 140 7.02 0.92 -2.79
CA LYS A 140 6.93 2.11 -1.96
C LYS A 140 5.47 2.52 -1.82
N VAL A 141 5.04 2.74 -0.59
CA VAL A 141 3.76 3.37 -0.27
C VAL A 141 4.03 4.82 0.08
N VAL A 142 3.51 5.76 -0.71
CA VAL A 142 3.61 7.19 -0.45
C VAL A 142 2.30 7.66 0.16
N VAL A 143 2.38 8.12 1.40
CA VAL A 143 1.24 8.54 2.22
C VAL A 143 0.97 10.01 1.97
N ARG A 144 -0.23 10.32 1.51
CA ARG A 144 -0.67 11.70 1.25
C ARG A 144 -1.57 12.23 2.36
N ARG A 145 -2.38 11.36 2.98
CA ARG A 145 -3.27 11.72 4.07
C ARG A 145 -3.46 10.57 5.05
N THR A 146 -3.57 10.91 6.33
CA THR A 146 -3.99 10.00 7.39
C THR A 146 -5.19 10.54 8.17
N THR A 147 -5.89 9.65 8.89
CA THR A 147 -6.99 10.03 9.79
C THR A 147 -6.53 10.95 10.93
N GLU A 148 -5.23 11.01 11.21
CA GLU A 148 -4.63 11.74 12.34
C GLU A 148 -4.09 13.12 11.96
N ASP A 149 -4.11 13.49 10.67
CA ASP A 149 -3.56 14.76 10.17
C ASP A 149 -4.22 15.98 10.84
N ALA A 150 -5.53 15.91 11.08
CA ALA A 150 -6.26 17.00 11.75
C ALA A 150 -5.87 17.16 13.22
N ALA A 151 -5.45 16.07 13.89
CA ALA A 151 -4.93 16.15 15.25
C ALA A 151 -3.52 16.74 15.24
N LEU A 152 -2.64 16.25 14.36
CA LEU A 152 -1.27 16.75 14.25
C LEU A 152 -1.22 18.22 13.84
N ARG A 153 -2.07 18.64 12.91
CA ARG A 153 -2.20 20.05 12.52
C ARG A 153 -2.59 20.94 13.71
N ARG A 154 -3.48 20.49 14.59
CA ARG A 154 -3.88 21.24 15.79
C ARG A 154 -2.74 21.35 16.79
N GLU A 155 -1.96 20.30 16.96
CA GLU A 155 -0.77 20.30 17.83
C GLU A 155 0.31 21.26 17.32
N ASN A 156 0.49 21.34 16.01
CA ASN A 156 1.49 22.19 15.38
C ASN A 156 1.08 23.66 15.23
N ILE A 157 -0.17 24.01 15.55
CA ILE A 157 -0.61 25.41 15.63
C ILE A 157 -0.09 26.01 16.94
N ARG A 158 0.84 26.95 16.82
CA ARG A 158 1.33 27.74 17.96
C ARG A 158 0.86 29.18 17.86
N LEU A 159 0.47 29.74 19.00
CA LEU A 159 0.14 31.15 19.13
C LEU A 159 1.42 31.91 19.45
N ASP A 160 1.97 32.67 18.51
CA ASP A 160 3.08 33.58 18.77
C ASP A 160 2.59 35.03 18.74
N ARG A 161 3.35 35.92 19.37
CA ARG A 161 3.10 37.37 19.30
C ARG A 161 4.05 37.98 18.28
N GLU A 162 3.50 38.52 17.21
CA GLU A 162 4.28 39.27 16.23
C GLU A 162 4.53 40.67 16.79
N ASN A 163 5.76 40.99 17.14
CA ASN A 163 6.14 42.32 17.59
C ASN A 163 6.69 43.10 16.38
N ALA A 164 6.24 44.34 16.21
CA ALA A 164 6.79 45.21 15.17
C ALA A 164 7.96 46.03 15.76
N GLU A 165 9.10 46.02 15.08
CA GLU A 165 10.19 46.95 15.37
C GLU A 165 9.87 48.29 14.71
N THR A 166 9.86 49.35 15.53
CA THR A 166 9.65 50.72 15.06
C THR A 166 10.97 51.26 14.51
N SER A 167 10.94 52.27 13.63
CA SER A 167 12.13 52.94 13.07
C SER A 167 13.15 53.40 14.14
N ASP A 168 12.68 53.65 15.36
CA ASP A 168 13.48 54.09 16.51
C ASP A 168 14.07 52.92 17.34
N GLY A 169 14.05 51.69 16.81
CA GLY A 169 14.57 50.48 17.47
C GLY A 169 13.72 49.94 18.63
N ARG A 170 12.57 50.56 18.93
CA ARG A 170 11.65 50.12 19.98
C ARG A 170 10.72 49.02 19.47
N ARG A 171 10.58 47.94 20.25
CA ARG A 171 9.60 46.86 19.99
C ARG A 171 8.21 47.28 20.45
N ARG A 172 7.27 47.42 19.52
CA ARG A 172 5.85 47.61 19.81
C ARG A 172 5.19 46.24 19.96
N ARG A 173 4.44 46.05 21.07
CA ARG A 173 3.62 44.84 21.27
C ARG A 173 2.59 44.77 20.14
N GLY A 174 2.74 43.79 19.25
CA GLY A 174 1.80 43.56 18.16
C GLY A 174 0.80 42.45 18.48
N ARG A 175 0.11 41.98 17.44
CA ARG A 175 -1.02 41.05 17.55
C ARG A 175 -0.53 39.61 17.77
N TYR A 176 -1.36 38.80 18.42
CA TYR A 176 -1.19 37.35 18.41
C TYR A 176 -1.56 36.76 17.06
N VAL A 177 -0.64 36.00 16.47
CA VAL A 177 -0.78 35.34 15.18
C VAL A 177 -0.56 33.84 15.37
N TYR A 178 -1.38 33.04 14.70
CA TYR A 178 -1.22 31.59 14.68
C TYR A 178 -0.15 31.22 13.64
N HIS A 179 0.91 30.58 14.09
CA HIS A 179 1.94 30.03 13.23
C HIS A 179 1.86 28.51 13.25
N LEU A 180 1.84 27.91 12.07
CA LEU A 180 1.97 26.47 11.91
C LEU A 180 3.46 26.14 11.93
N LYS A 181 3.91 25.41 12.97
CA LYS A 181 5.31 25.00 13.10
C LYS A 181 5.39 23.48 12.99
N GLY A 182 5.94 22.99 11.88
CA GLY A 182 6.14 21.58 11.64
C GLY A 182 5.11 20.97 10.67
N PRO A 183 5.28 19.68 10.34
CA PRO A 183 4.52 19.01 9.30
C PRO A 183 3.07 18.76 9.70
N THR A 184 2.13 18.86 8.77
CA THR A 184 0.70 18.63 9.07
C THR A 184 0.22 17.23 8.78
N THR A 185 0.94 16.49 7.95
CA THR A 185 0.63 15.09 7.62
C THR A 185 1.21 14.19 8.69
N ALA A 186 0.38 13.41 9.39
CA ALA A 186 0.86 12.42 10.36
C ALA A 186 1.48 11.21 9.65
N LEU A 187 2.29 10.46 10.39
CA LEU A 187 2.91 9.24 9.86
C LEU A 187 1.85 8.15 9.76
N ALA A 188 1.86 7.41 8.65
CA ALA A 188 1.05 6.20 8.55
C ALA A 188 1.54 5.14 9.52
N LYS A 189 0.57 4.48 10.15
CA LYS A 189 0.69 3.34 11.05
C LYS A 189 0.31 2.10 10.25
N ILE A 190 1.30 1.31 9.88
CA ILE A 190 1.13 0.13 9.04
C ILE A 190 1.59 -1.07 9.85
N ALA A 191 0.69 -2.02 10.06
CA ALA A 191 0.99 -3.25 10.76
C ALA A 191 1.77 -4.20 9.85
N GLU A 192 1.30 -4.41 8.63
CA GLU A 192 1.90 -5.40 7.73
C GLU A 192 1.64 -5.03 6.28
N ILE A 193 2.60 -5.33 5.40
CA ILE A 193 2.46 -5.24 3.95
C ILE A 193 2.81 -6.60 3.37
N LYS A 194 1.91 -7.16 2.58
CA LYS A 194 2.08 -8.47 1.93
C LYS A 194 2.09 -8.32 0.43
N LEU A 195 3.01 -9.03 -0.22
CA LEU A 195 3.23 -8.96 -1.66
C LEU A 195 3.05 -10.34 -2.27
N TYR A 196 2.18 -10.46 -3.27
CA TYR A 196 1.91 -11.72 -3.94
C TYR A 196 1.99 -11.58 -5.46
N GLY A 197 2.54 -12.60 -6.11
CA GLY A 197 2.50 -12.82 -7.54
C GLY A 197 1.62 -14.01 -7.91
N TYR A 198 1.65 -14.38 -9.18
CA TYR A 198 1.11 -15.66 -9.61
C TYR A 198 2.06 -16.78 -9.21
N ALA A 199 1.53 -17.91 -8.73
CA ALA A 199 2.32 -19.11 -8.58
C ALA A 199 2.74 -19.59 -9.98
N ASN A 200 4.03 -19.89 -10.14
CA ASN A 200 4.54 -20.64 -11.28
C ASN A 200 4.41 -22.13 -11.01
#